data_AF-A0A6J8DVM3-F1
#
_entry.id   AF-A0A6J8DVM3-F1
#
_cell.length_a   1.000
_cell.length_b   1.000
_cell.length_c   1.000
_cell.angle_alpha   90.00
_cell.angle_beta   90.00
_cell.angle_gamma   90.00
#
_symmetry.space_group_name_H-M   'P 1'
#
loop_
_entity.id
_entity.type
_entity.pdbx_description
1 polymer ?
#
loop_
_entity_poly.entity_id
_entity_poly.type
_entity_poly.pdbx_seq_one_letter_code
_entity_poly.pdbx_strand_id
1 'polypeptide(L)'
;MNSVDIPNKAKHQTWIFMSDESNIHTMKYFMHGSWKNEFDWTYSYRSDSDIYLPFGEFAKRILPAVKNYSSIYRKKNKNIAWVVSNCNAPSSRNKYVTELKKYIDVDVYRKCGKPCSAWMEDSCFKKLSGDYRFYLAFENSVCGDYVSVKAFRLYQEDFDIIPLYRGAPYRDFYISVRFQITKGTRCIFEICC
;
A
#
# COMPACT_ATOMS: atom_id res chain seq x y z
N MET A 1 -7.89 4.90 23.44
CA MET A 1 -8.78 6.07 23.42
C MET A 1 -9.69 5.95 24.62
N ASN A 2 -9.76 6.96 25.48
CA ASN A 2 -10.71 6.99 26.58
C ASN A 2 -12.13 6.88 26.00
N SER A 3 -13.04 6.23 26.74
CA SER A 3 -14.44 6.03 26.38
C SER A 3 -15.11 7.38 26.13
N VAL A 4 -15.11 7.82 24.87
CA VAL A 4 -15.95 8.92 24.43
C VAL A 4 -17.35 8.31 24.28
N ASP A 5 -18.28 8.76 25.12
CA ASP A 5 -19.68 8.38 24.99
C ASP A 5 -20.18 8.68 23.58
N ILE A 6 -20.92 7.73 23.02
CA ILE A 6 -21.41 7.85 21.65
C ILE A 6 -22.52 8.90 21.63
N PRO A 7 -22.45 9.88 20.71
CA PRO A 7 -23.49 10.88 20.59
C PRO A 7 -24.82 10.21 20.24
N ASN A 8 -25.93 10.74 20.76
CA ASN A 8 -27.24 10.18 20.46
C ASN A 8 -27.57 10.36 18.96
N LYS A 9 -27.74 9.25 18.25
CA LYS A 9 -28.06 9.23 16.82
C LYS A 9 -29.51 9.62 16.62
N ALA A 10 -29.74 10.77 15.96
CA ALA A 10 -31.09 11.27 15.74
C ALA A 10 -31.90 10.33 14.85
N LYS A 11 -33.22 10.31 15.06
CA LYS A 11 -34.14 9.54 14.20
C LYS A 11 -33.98 10.01 12.76
N HIS A 12 -33.74 9.07 11.83
CA HIS A 12 -33.43 9.29 10.40
C HIS A 12 -32.02 9.78 10.06
N GLN A 13 -31.10 9.87 11.03
CA GLN A 13 -29.70 10.16 10.73
C GLN A 13 -28.97 8.89 10.28
N THR A 14 -28.35 8.93 9.10
CA THR A 14 -27.46 7.86 8.62
C THR A 14 -26.04 8.10 9.09
N TRP A 15 -25.42 7.10 9.68
CA TRP A 15 -24.00 7.11 10.06
C TRP A 15 -23.20 6.20 9.14
N ILE A 16 -22.10 6.74 8.61
CA ILE A 16 -21.21 6.02 7.69
C ILE A 16 -19.88 5.78 8.39
N PHE A 17 -19.48 4.52 8.47
CA PHE A 17 -18.13 4.16 8.87
C PHE A 17 -17.17 4.30 7.69
N MET A 18 -16.18 5.18 7.81
CA MET A 18 -15.20 5.42 6.76
C MET A 18 -13.82 4.92 7.19
N SER A 19 -13.18 4.07 6.37
CA SER A 19 -11.76 3.73 6.56
C SER A 19 -11.03 3.42 5.26
N ASP A 20 -9.90 4.09 5.09
CA ASP A 20 -8.92 3.83 4.03
C ASP A 20 -7.79 2.89 4.51
N GLU A 21 -7.83 2.43 5.76
CA GLU A 21 -6.80 1.59 6.34
C GLU A 21 -7.27 0.13 6.42
N SER A 22 -6.32 -0.81 6.29
CA SER A 22 -6.58 -2.24 6.30
C SER A 22 -7.42 -2.70 7.50
N ASN A 23 -8.25 -3.74 7.31
CA ASN A 23 -9.17 -4.22 8.35
C ASN A 23 -8.45 -4.58 9.65
N ILE A 24 -7.24 -5.16 9.59
CA ILE A 24 -6.45 -5.49 10.79
C ILE A 24 -6.15 -4.24 11.64
N HIS A 25 -5.76 -3.15 10.99
CA HIS A 25 -5.46 -1.89 11.68
C HIS A 25 -6.74 -1.17 12.09
N THR A 26 -7.73 -1.12 11.20
CA THR A 26 -9.03 -0.50 11.47
C THR A 26 -9.73 -1.13 12.67
N MET A 27 -9.80 -2.46 12.73
CA MET A 27 -10.43 -3.17 13.84
C MET A 27 -9.70 -2.93 15.16
N LYS A 28 -8.36 -2.92 15.13
CA LYS A 28 -7.51 -2.72 16.31
C LYS A 28 -7.66 -1.33 16.95
N TYR A 29 -7.96 -0.30 16.15
CA TYR A 29 -7.96 1.08 16.63
C TYR A 29 -9.35 1.70 16.76
N PHE A 30 -10.30 1.29 15.91
CA PHE A 30 -11.57 2.00 15.76
C PHE A 30 -12.79 1.14 16.12
N MET A 31 -12.75 -0.17 15.92
CA MET A 31 -13.91 -1.05 16.15
C MET A 31 -13.86 -1.75 17.52
N HIS A 32 -13.60 -0.97 18.57
CA HIS A 32 -13.64 -1.43 19.95
C HIS A 32 -14.64 -0.61 20.78
N GLY A 33 -15.30 -1.28 21.73
CA GLY A 33 -16.20 -0.63 22.67
C GLY A 33 -17.53 -0.22 22.05
N SER A 34 -18.03 0.95 22.45
CA SER A 34 -19.38 1.41 22.17
C SER A 34 -19.68 1.55 20.67
N TRP A 35 -18.68 1.75 19.80
CA TRP A 35 -18.90 2.04 18.37
C TRP A 35 -19.28 0.81 17.54
N LYS A 36 -19.29 -0.36 18.15
CA LYS A 36 -19.64 -1.61 17.48
C LYS A 36 -21.12 -1.59 17.09
N ASN A 37 -21.39 -1.76 15.79
CA ASN A 37 -22.74 -1.82 15.20
C ASN A 37 -23.53 -0.49 15.19
N GLU A 38 -22.86 0.66 15.36
CA GLU A 38 -23.55 1.97 15.37
C GLU A 38 -23.73 2.60 13.97
N PHE A 39 -23.00 2.10 12.99
CA PHE A 39 -22.98 2.61 11.62
C PHE A 39 -23.97 1.85 10.75
N ASP A 40 -24.70 2.57 9.89
CA ASP A 40 -25.63 1.96 8.94
C ASP A 40 -24.92 1.51 7.68
N TRP A 41 -23.96 2.32 7.21
CA TRP A 41 -23.22 2.08 5.97
C TRP A 41 -21.71 2.08 6.20
N THR A 42 -21.02 1.41 5.29
CA THR A 42 -19.57 1.32 5.21
C THR A 42 -19.06 2.01 3.95
N TYR A 43 -18.00 2.79 4.11
CA TYR A 43 -17.25 3.44 3.05
C TYR A 43 -15.81 2.97 3.14
N SER A 44 -15.36 2.17 2.16
CA SER A 44 -14.01 1.60 2.22
C SER A 44 -13.48 1.12 0.87
N TYR A 45 -12.21 0.70 0.87
CA TYR A 45 -11.55 0.06 -0.26
C TYR A 45 -12.06 -1.35 -0.56
N ARG A 46 -12.92 -1.96 0.27
CA ARG A 46 -13.40 -3.32 0.02
C ARG A 46 -14.53 -3.31 -0.99
N SER A 47 -14.48 -4.24 -1.93
CA SER A 47 -15.53 -4.40 -2.95
C SER A 47 -16.91 -4.75 -2.37
N ASP A 48 -16.98 -5.21 -1.12
CA ASP A 48 -18.21 -5.56 -0.40
C ASP A 48 -18.72 -4.47 0.56
N SER A 49 -18.14 -3.26 0.57
CA SER A 49 -18.71 -2.14 1.33
C SER A 49 -19.88 -1.46 0.61
N ASP A 50 -20.77 -0.82 1.38
CA ASP A 50 -21.95 -0.12 0.85
C ASP A 50 -21.56 0.99 -0.14
N ILE A 51 -20.43 1.66 0.12
CA ILE A 51 -19.81 2.64 -0.78
C ILE A 51 -18.36 2.21 -1.03
N TYR A 52 -18.14 1.59 -2.19
CA TYR A 52 -16.81 1.18 -2.65
C TYR A 52 -15.99 2.38 -3.13
N LEU A 53 -14.86 2.64 -2.47
CA LEU A 53 -13.85 3.58 -2.95
C LEU A 53 -12.44 2.99 -2.84
N PRO A 54 -11.88 2.45 -3.94
CA PRO A 54 -10.47 2.08 -3.97
C PRO A 54 -9.58 3.33 -3.99
N PHE A 55 -8.33 3.20 -3.54
CA PHE A 55 -7.34 4.29 -3.61
C PHE A 55 -7.02 4.76 -5.03
N GLY A 56 -7.20 3.89 -6.02
CA GLY A 56 -6.91 4.20 -7.41
C GLY A 56 -7.06 3.00 -8.32
N GLU A 57 -6.97 3.28 -9.62
CA GLU A 57 -7.07 2.30 -10.69
C GLU A 57 -5.95 2.52 -11.71
N PHE A 58 -5.49 1.44 -12.34
CA PHE A 58 -4.54 1.54 -13.44
C PHE A 58 -5.28 1.62 -14.76
N ALA A 59 -5.07 2.74 -15.47
CA ALA A 59 -5.50 2.89 -16.85
C ALA A 59 -4.30 2.77 -17.79
N LYS A 60 -4.51 2.17 -18.96
CA LYS A 60 -3.54 2.27 -20.05
C LYS A 60 -3.43 3.72 -20.48
N ARG A 61 -2.21 4.20 -20.71
CA ARG A 61 -2.02 5.53 -21.30
C ARG A 61 -2.58 5.54 -22.71
N ILE A 62 -3.24 6.65 -23.08
CA ILE A 62 -3.73 6.88 -24.44
C ILE A 62 -2.55 6.90 -25.42
N LEU A 63 -1.47 7.57 -25.03
CA LEU A 63 -0.21 7.62 -25.79
C LEU A 63 0.91 6.93 -25.00
N PRO A 64 1.76 6.13 -25.66
CA PRO A 64 2.96 5.58 -25.04
C PRO A 64 3.85 6.69 -24.49
N ALA A 65 4.50 6.45 -23.35
CA ALA A 65 5.48 7.38 -22.82
C ALA A 65 6.71 7.43 -23.74
N VAL A 66 7.11 8.63 -24.14
CA VAL A 66 8.32 8.84 -24.95
C VAL A 66 9.51 9.00 -24.00
N LYS A 67 10.08 7.88 -23.55
CA LYS A 67 11.21 7.85 -22.62
C LYS A 67 12.33 6.93 -23.14
N ASN A 68 13.59 7.35 -22.99
CA ASN A 68 14.74 6.49 -23.25
C ASN A 68 15.04 5.63 -22.01
N TYR A 69 14.28 4.55 -21.86
CA TYR A 69 14.37 3.64 -20.70
C TYR A 69 15.78 3.06 -20.52
N SER A 70 16.50 2.78 -21.60
CA SER A 70 17.87 2.28 -21.57
C SER A 70 18.86 3.31 -20.99
N SER A 71 18.67 4.60 -21.29
CA SER A 71 19.46 5.69 -20.71
C SER A 71 19.10 5.89 -19.23
N ILE A 72 17.81 5.90 -18.90
CA ILE A 72 17.29 5.99 -17.53
C ILE A 72 17.86 4.88 -16.65
N TYR A 73 17.80 3.63 -17.12
CA TYR A 73 18.28 2.47 -16.38
C TYR A 73 19.80 2.52 -16.13
N ARG A 74 20.58 2.95 -17.14
CA ARG A 74 22.05 3.06 -17.03
C ARG A 74 22.52 4.14 -16.08
N LYS A 75 21.75 5.22 -15.89
CA LYS A 75 22.08 6.30 -14.96
C LYS A 75 21.90 5.91 -13.49
N LYS A 76 21.08 4.88 -13.21
CA LYS A 76 20.80 4.40 -11.86
C LYS A 76 21.93 3.52 -11.37
N ASN A 77 22.41 3.80 -10.16
CA ASN A 77 23.50 3.07 -9.52
C ASN A 77 23.05 2.27 -8.29
N LYS A 78 21.83 2.51 -7.77
CA LYS A 78 21.30 1.80 -6.61
C LYS A 78 20.21 0.79 -6.98
N ASN A 79 20.10 -0.26 -6.17
CA ASN A 79 19.19 -1.37 -6.41
C ASN A 79 17.78 -1.06 -5.92
N ILE A 80 17.55 -1.14 -4.60
CA ILE A 80 16.20 -1.08 -4.03
C ILE A 80 16.11 0.03 -2.97
N ALA A 81 15.08 0.86 -3.07
CA ALA A 81 14.65 1.78 -2.02
C ALA A 81 13.38 1.30 -1.34
N TRP A 82 13.29 1.48 -0.02
CA TRP A 82 12.07 1.23 0.74
C TRP A 82 11.76 2.37 1.70
N VAL A 83 10.66 3.08 1.44
CA VAL A 83 10.18 4.20 2.26
C VAL A 83 9.11 3.67 3.21
N VAL A 84 9.38 3.63 4.51
CA VAL A 84 8.49 2.97 5.47
C VAL A 84 8.49 3.63 6.84
N SER A 85 7.28 3.78 7.41
CA SER A 85 7.11 4.30 8.78
C SER A 85 6.53 3.31 9.78
N ASN A 86 5.82 2.27 9.32
CA ASN A 86 5.37 1.19 10.20
C ASN A 86 6.39 0.04 10.14
N CYS A 87 7.25 -0.01 11.16
CA CYS A 87 8.38 -0.93 11.26
C CYS A 87 8.01 -2.32 11.79
N ASN A 88 6.76 -2.51 12.22
CA ASN A 88 6.25 -3.75 12.79
C ASN A 88 4.87 -4.03 12.19
N ALA A 89 4.85 -4.24 10.87
CA ALA A 89 3.62 -4.46 10.13
C ALA A 89 3.17 -5.93 10.20
N PRO A 90 1.86 -6.20 10.36
CA PRO A 90 1.31 -7.56 10.42
C PRO A 90 1.54 -8.37 9.14
N SER A 91 1.75 -7.72 7.99
CA SER A 91 2.09 -8.38 6.72
C SER A 91 3.46 -9.08 6.70
N SER A 92 4.23 -9.06 7.79
CA SER A 92 5.60 -9.60 7.87
C SER A 92 6.58 -9.01 6.84
N ARG A 93 6.23 -7.90 6.18
CA ARG A 93 7.08 -7.23 5.18
C ARG A 93 8.46 -6.87 5.72
N ASN A 94 8.55 -6.56 7.01
CA ASN A 94 9.83 -6.25 7.67
C ASN A 94 10.75 -7.48 7.70
N LYS A 95 10.22 -8.66 8.06
CA LYS A 95 10.97 -9.92 8.02
C LYS A 95 11.39 -10.25 6.59
N TYR A 96 10.47 -10.10 5.63
CA TYR A 96 10.78 -10.29 4.21
C TYR A 96 11.94 -9.41 3.76
N VAL A 97 11.92 -8.11 4.10
CA VAL A 97 13.00 -7.19 3.70
C VAL A 97 14.31 -7.49 4.44
N THR A 98 14.26 -7.93 5.70
CA THR A 98 15.45 -8.40 6.41
C THR A 98 16.11 -9.59 5.70
N GLU A 99 15.32 -10.53 5.20
CA GLU A 99 15.85 -11.66 4.41
C GLU A 99 16.35 -11.21 3.03
N LEU A 100 15.60 -10.34 2.33
CA LEU A 100 15.98 -9.81 1.02
C LEU A 100 17.34 -9.08 1.04
N LYS A 101 17.62 -8.34 2.11
CA LYS A 101 18.88 -7.61 2.32
C LYS A 101 20.13 -8.50 2.31
N LYS A 102 19.98 -9.81 2.51
CA LYS A 102 21.11 -10.75 2.44
C LYS A 102 21.59 -10.99 1.00
N TYR A 103 20.74 -10.68 0.01
CA TYR A 103 20.98 -11.00 -1.40
C TYR A 103 21.11 -9.76 -2.28
N ILE A 104 20.53 -8.63 -1.87
CA ILE A 104 20.55 -7.39 -2.64
C ILE A 104 20.49 -6.18 -1.71
N ASP A 105 21.18 -5.10 -2.10
CA ASP A 105 21.17 -3.86 -1.34
C ASP A 105 19.78 -3.22 -1.31
N VAL A 106 19.25 -3.05 -0.09
CA VAL A 106 18.00 -2.34 0.18
C VAL A 106 18.26 -1.17 1.12
N ASP A 107 18.17 0.05 0.60
CA ASP A 107 18.23 1.27 1.41
C ASP A 107 16.83 1.58 1.99
N VAL A 108 16.76 1.71 3.32
CA VAL A 108 15.51 1.93 4.06
C VAL A 108 15.43 3.39 4.52
N TYR A 109 14.28 4.00 4.33
CA TYR A 109 14.03 5.42 4.56
C TYR A 109 12.82 5.67 5.49
N ARG A 110 12.76 6.88 6.06
CA ARG A 110 11.79 7.36 7.07
C ARG A 110 11.98 6.70 8.43
N LYS A 111 10.90 6.43 9.17
CA LYS A 111 10.95 6.05 10.60
C LYS A 111 11.76 4.77 10.86
N CYS A 112 11.88 3.89 9.87
CA CYS A 112 12.60 2.62 10.01
C CYS A 112 14.03 2.66 9.42
N GLY A 113 14.55 3.84 9.07
CA GLY A 113 15.86 3.96 8.45
C GLY A 113 16.36 5.40 8.34
N LYS A 114 16.96 5.73 7.20
CA LYS A 114 17.56 7.05 6.95
C LYS A 114 16.48 8.13 6.83
N PRO A 115 16.74 9.38 7.25
CA PRO A 115 15.83 10.50 7.03
C PRO A 115 15.46 10.64 5.55
N CYS A 116 14.18 10.86 5.32
CA CYS A 116 13.55 11.17 4.05
C CYS A 116 12.31 11.96 4.43
N SER A 117 12.05 13.04 3.71
CA SER A 117 10.89 13.88 3.94
C SER A 117 9.59 13.07 3.94
N ALA A 118 8.56 13.62 4.58
CA ALA A 118 7.29 12.92 4.72
C ALA A 118 6.71 12.54 3.34
N TRP A 119 5.75 11.61 3.34
CA TRP A 119 5.12 11.14 2.11
C TRP A 119 4.55 12.27 1.23
N MET A 120 4.35 13.49 1.71
CA MET A 120 3.84 14.60 0.90
C MET A 120 4.93 15.48 0.26
N GLU A 121 6.22 15.24 0.53
CA GLU A 121 7.31 16.03 -0.05
C GLU A 121 7.94 15.27 -1.24
N ASP A 122 7.76 15.81 -2.44
CA ASP A 122 8.22 15.20 -3.69
C ASP A 122 9.74 15.11 -3.80
N SER A 123 10.47 15.88 -2.98
CA SER A 123 11.93 15.95 -3.00
C SER A 123 12.60 14.59 -2.78
N CYS A 124 12.09 13.78 -1.83
CA CYS A 124 12.67 12.47 -1.55
C CYS A 124 12.37 11.47 -2.68
N PHE A 125 11.11 11.33 -3.10
CA PHE A 125 10.74 10.38 -4.15
C PHE A 125 11.36 10.72 -5.50
N LYS A 126 11.50 12.01 -5.83
CA LYS A 126 12.22 12.46 -7.04
C LYS A 126 13.69 12.05 -7.01
N LYS A 127 14.36 12.17 -5.85
CA LYS A 127 15.74 11.68 -5.68
C LYS A 127 15.80 10.16 -5.82
N LEU A 128 14.91 9.42 -5.17
CA LEU A 128 14.87 7.97 -5.27
C LEU A 128 14.64 7.52 -6.72
N SER A 129 13.75 8.23 -7.44
CA SER A 129 13.49 8.04 -8.86
C SER A 129 14.72 8.28 -9.74
N GLY A 130 15.69 9.09 -9.32
CA GLY A 130 16.96 9.26 -10.04
C GLY A 130 17.95 8.12 -9.77
N ASP A 131 18.06 7.71 -8.51
CA ASP A 131 19.16 6.86 -8.04
C ASP A 131 18.87 5.35 -8.12
N TYR A 132 17.62 4.95 -7.89
CA TYR A 132 17.24 3.54 -7.68
C TYR A 132 16.51 2.92 -8.86
N ARG A 133 16.78 1.62 -9.07
CA ARG A 133 16.07 0.80 -10.07
C ARG A 133 14.69 0.37 -9.59
N PHE A 134 14.59 -0.03 -8.32
CA PHE A 134 13.38 -0.61 -7.75
C PHE A 134 12.92 0.10 -6.47
N TYR A 135 11.61 0.10 -6.25
CA TYR A 135 10.96 0.59 -5.04
C TYR A 135 10.06 -0.47 -4.43
N LEU A 136 10.16 -0.72 -3.12
CA LEU A 136 9.27 -1.67 -2.45
C LEU A 136 7.93 -1.04 -2.09
N ALA A 137 6.90 -1.31 -2.88
CA ALA A 137 5.51 -0.91 -2.66
C ALA A 137 4.78 -1.96 -1.78
N PHE A 138 5.34 -2.26 -0.60
CA PHE A 138 4.83 -3.33 0.26
C PHE A 138 3.78 -2.83 1.24
N GLU A 139 2.62 -3.47 1.24
CA GLU A 139 1.51 -3.14 2.13
C GLU A 139 1.77 -3.55 3.58
N ASN A 140 1.22 -2.78 4.51
CA ASN A 140 1.30 -3.07 5.94
C ASN A 140 0.44 -4.28 6.35
N SER A 141 -0.59 -4.59 5.57
CA SER A 141 -1.46 -5.77 5.75
C SER A 141 -1.66 -6.45 4.40
N VAL A 142 -1.82 -7.77 4.41
CA VAL A 142 -2.20 -8.54 3.21
C VAL A 142 -3.67 -8.90 3.38
N CYS A 143 -4.54 -8.04 2.87
CA CYS A 143 -5.99 -8.21 2.89
C CYS A 143 -6.52 -8.26 1.46
N GLY A 144 -7.66 -8.92 1.24
CA GLY A 144 -8.45 -8.74 0.02
C GLY A 144 -8.72 -7.26 -0.26
N ASP A 145 -8.63 -6.87 -1.53
CA ASP A 145 -8.87 -5.51 -2.06
C ASP A 145 -7.98 -4.37 -1.53
N TYR A 146 -7.13 -4.62 -0.51
CA TYR A 146 -6.32 -3.58 0.11
C TYR A 146 -5.09 -3.23 -0.75
N VAL A 147 -5.26 -2.23 -1.60
CA VAL A 147 -4.21 -1.62 -2.41
C VAL A 147 -4.16 -0.13 -2.10
N SER A 148 -3.10 0.33 -1.46
CA SER A 148 -2.97 1.73 -1.03
C SER A 148 -2.24 2.58 -2.06
N VAL A 149 -2.10 3.88 -1.75
CA VAL A 149 -1.24 4.84 -2.47
C VAL A 149 0.17 4.32 -2.80
N LYS A 150 0.70 3.34 -2.07
CA LYS A 150 2.02 2.74 -2.33
C LYS A 150 2.11 2.10 -3.71
N ALA A 151 1.00 1.54 -4.22
CA ALA A 151 0.96 0.95 -5.55
C ALA A 151 0.85 2.00 -6.65
N PHE A 152 0.12 3.09 -6.41
CA PHE A 152 -0.27 4.04 -7.44
C PHE A 152 0.70 5.19 -7.62
N ARG A 153 1.31 5.67 -6.53
CA ARG A 153 2.04 6.95 -6.53
C ARG A 153 3.12 7.04 -7.60
N LEU A 154 3.92 6.00 -7.79
CA LEU A 154 5.02 6.05 -8.77
C LEU A 154 4.50 6.27 -10.20
N TYR A 155 3.31 5.76 -10.50
CA TYR A 155 2.67 5.93 -11.80
C TYR A 155 1.98 7.29 -11.92
N GLN A 156 1.32 7.74 -10.85
CA GLN A 156 0.66 9.04 -10.78
C GLN A 156 1.65 10.19 -11.00
N GLU A 157 2.83 10.10 -10.38
CA GLU A 157 3.88 11.12 -10.46
C GLU A 157 4.87 10.89 -11.62
N ASP A 158 4.63 9.87 -12.46
CA ASP A 158 5.48 9.47 -13.58
C ASP A 158 6.97 9.28 -13.21
N PHE A 159 7.23 8.74 -12.02
CA PHE A 159 8.59 8.48 -11.55
C PHE A 159 9.23 7.33 -12.33
N ASP A 160 10.49 7.53 -12.70
CA ASP A 160 11.31 6.58 -13.43
C ASP A 160 11.88 5.47 -12.53
N ILE A 161 11.08 4.83 -11.69
CA ILE A 161 11.50 3.75 -10.78
C ILE A 161 10.45 2.64 -10.78
N ILE A 162 10.90 1.38 -10.77
CA ILE A 162 10.02 0.23 -10.94
C ILE A 162 9.47 -0.20 -9.58
N PRO A 163 8.14 -0.18 -9.35
CA PRO A 163 7.57 -0.71 -8.11
C PRO A 163 7.64 -2.24 -8.09
N LEU A 164 8.11 -2.78 -6.97
CA LEU A 164 7.94 -4.17 -6.57
C LEU A 164 6.81 -4.21 -5.54
N TYR A 165 5.65 -4.69 -5.97
CA TYR A 165 4.44 -4.70 -5.15
C TYR A 165 4.28 -6.03 -4.37
N ARG A 166 3.82 -5.91 -3.12
CA ARG A 166 3.37 -7.04 -2.29
C ARG A 166 2.24 -6.56 -1.39
N GLY A 167 1.05 -7.13 -1.56
CA GLY A 167 -0.17 -6.74 -0.85
C GLY A 167 -1.32 -7.65 -1.28
N ALA A 168 -2.49 -7.08 -1.58
CA ALA A 168 -3.67 -7.86 -1.95
C ALA A 168 -3.38 -8.86 -3.10
N PRO A 169 -3.91 -10.11 -3.02
CA PRO A 169 -3.62 -11.18 -3.96
C PRO A 169 -4.29 -11.03 -5.35
N TYR A 170 -5.11 -9.99 -5.55
CA TYR A 170 -5.84 -9.76 -6.82
C TYR A 170 -4.94 -9.25 -7.94
N ARG A 171 -4.15 -10.18 -8.45
CA ARG A 171 -3.15 -9.96 -9.47
C ARG A 171 -3.69 -9.54 -10.84
N ASP A 172 -4.87 -10.03 -11.19
CA ASP A 172 -5.37 -9.97 -12.58
C ASP A 172 -5.81 -8.55 -13.01
N PHE A 173 -6.04 -7.64 -12.06
CA PHE A 173 -6.42 -6.26 -12.35
C PHE A 173 -5.23 -5.28 -12.36
N TYR A 174 -4.23 -5.48 -11.50
CA TYR A 174 -3.21 -4.45 -11.25
C TYR A 174 -1.93 -4.56 -12.09
N ILE A 175 -1.55 -5.74 -12.57
CA ILE A 175 -0.36 -5.92 -13.42
C ILE A 175 -0.70 -6.96 -14.50
N SER A 176 -0.89 -6.53 -15.74
CA SER A 176 -1.17 -7.41 -16.89
C SER A 176 -0.02 -8.35 -17.30
N VAL A 177 1.01 -8.50 -16.45
CA VAL A 177 2.13 -9.42 -16.67
C VAL A 177 1.81 -10.77 -16.02
N ARG A 178 1.32 -11.70 -16.84
CA ARG A 178 1.12 -13.10 -16.49
C ARG A 178 2.48 -13.79 -16.23
N PHE A 179 2.89 -13.93 -14.98
CA PHE A 179 3.78 -15.04 -14.57
C PHE A 179 2.88 -16.16 -14.02
N GLN A 180 2.87 -17.37 -14.55
CA GLN A 180 2.06 -18.43 -13.94
C GLN A 180 2.60 -18.76 -12.54
N ILE A 181 1.88 -18.37 -11.50
CA ILE A 181 2.02 -18.93 -10.15
C ILE A 181 0.67 -19.60 -9.88
N THR A 182 0.71 -20.90 -9.69
CA THR A 182 -0.43 -21.81 -9.62
C THR A 182 -1.48 -21.35 -8.60
N LYS A 183 -2.75 -21.36 -9.02
CA LYS A 183 -3.91 -21.31 -8.11
C LYS A 183 -3.74 -22.40 -7.06
N GLY A 184 -3.46 -22.05 -5.81
CA GLY A 184 -3.24 -23.04 -4.76
C GLY A 184 -2.52 -22.57 -3.51
N THR A 185 -2.00 -21.35 -3.43
CA THR A 185 -1.41 -20.84 -2.19
C THR A 185 -2.51 -20.52 -1.18
N ARG A 186 -2.95 -21.55 -0.45
CA ARG A 186 -3.35 -21.41 0.96
C ARG A 186 -2.29 -20.54 1.63
N CYS A 187 -2.70 -19.54 2.41
CA CYS A 187 -1.81 -18.69 3.20
C CYS A 187 -0.88 -19.55 4.06
N ILE A 188 0.31 -19.86 3.54
CA ILE A 188 1.37 -20.55 4.26
C ILE A 188 2.29 -19.42 4.73
N PHE A 189 2.22 -19.13 6.03
CA PHE A 189 3.02 -18.16 6.82
C PHE A 189 2.60 -16.68 6.88
N GLU A 190 1.39 -16.28 6.47
CA GLU A 190 0.95 -14.87 6.59
C GLU A 190 -0.40 -14.72 7.30
N ILE A 191 -0.51 -13.72 8.19
CA ILE A 191 -1.79 -13.27 8.76
C ILE A 191 -2.56 -12.64 7.59
N CYS A 192 -3.48 -13.42 7.01
CA CYS A 192 -4.38 -12.99 5.96
C CYS A 192 -5.64 -12.37 6.58
N CYS A 193 -6.05 -11.23 6.04
CA CYS A 193 -7.42 -10.74 6.08
C CYS A 193 -8.15 -11.25 4.82
#